data_AF-A0A1A0VWP0-F1
#
_entry.id   AF-A0A1A0VWP0-F1
#
_cell.length_a   1.000
_cell.length_b   1.000
_cell.length_c   1.000
_cell.angle_alpha   90.00
_cell.angle_beta   90.00
_cell.angle_gamma   90.00
#
_symmetry.space_group_name_H-M   'P 1'
#
loop_
_entity.id
_entity.type
_entity.pdbx_description
1 polymer ?
#
loop_
_entity_poly.entity_id
_entity_poly.type
_entity_poly.pdbx_seq_one_letter_code
_entity_poly.pdbx_strand_id
1 'polypeptide(L)' 'MAQLVRTILKSPDGFAVTVQQLTCREPGCPPVETVIAVLGAPPQRWTLHHPLTAISDEMVTRLLTDNPDGDPHDNS' A
#
# COMPACT_ATOMS: atom_id res chain seq x y z
N MET A 1 -8.45 5.44 -4.39
CA MET A 1 -7.37 4.93 -3.52
C MET A 1 -7.86 4.46 -2.14
N ALA A 2 -7.90 5.26 -1.08
CA ALA A 2 -8.19 4.73 0.27
C ALA A 2 -9.53 3.99 0.41
N GLN A 3 -10.59 4.47 -0.24
CA GLN A 3 -11.90 3.79 -0.24
C GLN A 3 -11.84 2.44 -0.99
N LEU A 4 -11.14 2.37 -2.11
CA LEU A 4 -10.93 1.14 -2.88
C LEU A 4 -10.24 0.07 -2.03
N VAL A 5 -9.18 0.45 -1.29
CA VAL A 5 -8.47 -0.44 -0.37
C VAL A 5 -9.42 -1.02 0.68
N ARG A 6 -10.26 -0.18 1.29
CA ARG A 6 -11.26 -0.63 2.28
C ARG A 6 -12.25 -1.63 1.68
N THR A 7 -12.74 -1.36 0.46
CA THR A 7 -13.68 -2.23 -0.24
C THR A 7 -13.08 -3.61 -0.53
N ILE A 8 -11.84 -3.66 -1.03
CA ILE A 8 -11.19 -4.93 -1.39
C ILE A 8 -10.87 -5.76 -0.15
N LEU A 9 -10.26 -5.14 0.86
CA LEU A 9 -9.84 -5.83 2.08
C LEU A 9 -11.00 -6.11 3.05
N LYS A 10 -12.22 -5.62 2.76
CA LYS A 10 -13.37 -5.63 3.67
C LYS A 10 -12.97 -5.15 5.08
N SER A 11 -12.10 -4.16 5.12
CA SER A 11 -11.52 -3.64 6.36
C SER A 11 -12.63 -2.94 7.15
N PRO A 12 -12.78 -3.22 8.47
CA PRO A 12 -13.81 -2.57 9.27
C PRO A 12 -13.59 -1.05 9.26
N ASP A 13 -14.69 -0.30 9.24
CA ASP A 13 -14.69 1.18 9.15
C ASP A 13 -13.80 1.88 10.21
N GLY A 14 -13.43 1.20 11.29
CA GLY A 14 -12.55 1.69 12.34
C GLY A 14 -11.05 1.71 12.04
N PHE A 15 -10.56 1.01 11.01
CA PHE A 15 -9.13 1.04 10.69
C PHE A 15 -8.78 2.22 9.78
N ALA A 16 -7.71 2.93 10.09
CA ALA A 16 -7.23 4.02 9.27
C ALA A 16 -6.46 3.46 8.06
N VAL A 17 -6.77 3.97 6.87
CA VAL A 17 -6.06 3.64 5.64
C VAL A 17 -5.29 4.88 5.19
N THR A 18 -3.97 4.76 5.08
CA THR A 18 -3.09 5.82 4.57
C THR A 18 -2.51 5.42 3.22
N VAL A 19 -2.29 6.43 2.38
CA VAL A 19 -1.62 6.31 1.09
C VAL A 19 -0.61 7.44 1.02
N GLN A 20 0.67 7.10 0.98
CA GLN A 20 1.75 8.08 1.07
C GLN A 20 2.78 7.81 -0.01
N GLN A 21 3.18 8.86 -0.73
CA GLN A 21 4.34 8.78 -1.61
C GLN A 21 5.60 9.10 -0.80
N LEU A 22 6.58 8.21 -0.84
CA LEU A 22 7.87 8.33 -0.17
C LEU A 22 8.99 8.42 -1.20
N THR A 23 10.10 9.07 -0.83
CA THR A 23 11.32 9.05 -1.65
C THR A 23 12.01 7.73 -1.42
N CYS A 24 12.17 6.92 -2.47
CA CYS A 24 12.97 5.71 -2.38
C CYS A 24 14.45 6.11 -2.38
N ARG A 25 15.21 5.61 -1.39
CA ARG A 25 16.63 5.94 -1.22
C ARG A 25 17.56 4.83 -1.68
N GLU A 26 17.01 3.78 -2.28
CA GLU A 26 17.78 2.62 -2.71
C GLU A 26 18.42 2.85 -4.09
N PRO A 27 19.70 2.46 -4.27
CA PRO A 27 20.38 2.59 -5.55
C PRO A 27 19.73 1.70 -6.60
N GLY A 28 19.21 2.32 -7.67
CA GLY A 28 18.54 1.63 -8.77
C GLY A 28 17.00 1.62 -8.68
N CYS A 29 16.43 2.12 -7.59
CA CYS A 29 14.98 2.29 -7.48
C CYS A 29 14.50 3.59 -8.14
N PRO A 30 13.23 3.64 -8.59
CA PRO A 30 12.61 4.89 -9.00
C PRO A 30 12.66 5.89 -7.84
N PRO A 31 12.72 7.21 -8.11
CA PRO A 31 12.99 8.22 -7.09
C PRO A 31 11.91 8.27 -6.00
N VAL A 32 10.73 7.72 -6.28
CA VAL A 32 9.60 7.67 -5.34
C VAL A 32 8.88 6.33 -5.43
N GLU A 33 8.29 5.97 -4.31
CA GLU A 33 7.41 4.82 -4.12
C GLU A 33 6.13 5.29 -3.45
N THR A 34 5.06 4.52 -3.56
CA THR A 34 3.80 4.77 -2.85
C THR A 34 3.53 3.62 -1.91
N VAL A 35 3.34 3.96 -0.65
CA VAL A 35 3.02 3.05 0.43
C VAL A 35 1.54 3.17 0.75
N ILE A 36 0.85 2.03 0.77
CA ILE A 36 -0.50 1.89 1.29
C ILE A 36 -0.38 1.20 2.65
N ALA A 37 -0.97 1.77 3.70
CA ALA A 37 -0.98 1.14 5.02
C ALA A 37 -2.39 1.10 5.60
N VAL A 38 -2.72 -0.01 6.25
CA VAL A 38 -3.93 -0.19 7.06
C VAL A 38 -3.47 -0.30 8.51
N LEU A 39 -3.81 0.70 9.31
CA LEU A 39 -3.46 0.80 10.73
C LEU A 39 -4.46 0.00 11.58
N GLY A 40 -4.49 -1.32 11.35
CA GLY A 40 -5.29 -2.28 12.10
C GLY A 40 -4.47 -3.12 13.08
N ALA A 41 -5.05 -4.24 13.51
CA ALA A 41 -4.38 -5.24 14.33
C ALA A 41 -4.61 -6.64 13.70
N PRO A 42 -3.63 -7.20 12.97
CA PRO A 42 -2.28 -6.67 12.74
C PRO A 42 -2.23 -5.50 11.74
N PRO A 43 -1.21 -4.61 11.81
CA PRO A 43 -1.01 -3.58 10.80
C PRO A 43 -0.52 -4.21 9.49
N GLN A 44 -1.03 -3.71 8.37
CA GLN A 44 -0.69 -4.20 7.04
C GLN A 44 -0.14 -3.07 6.18
N ARG A 45 0.86 -3.37 5.36
CA ARG A 45 1.54 -2.39 4.51
C ARG A 45 1.76 -2.99 3.12
N TRP A 46 1.63 -2.19 2.08
CA TRP A 46 2.00 -2.55 0.72
C TRP A 46 2.82 -1.43 0.10
N THR A 47 3.84 -1.80 -0.66
CA THR A 47 4.70 -0.86 -1.38
C THR A 47 4.55 -1.03 -2.89
N LEU A 48 4.31 0.07 -3.59
CA LEU A 48 4.36 0.17 -5.05
C LEU A 48 5.53 1.06 -5.44
N HIS A 49 6.46 0.55 -6.24
CA HIS A 49 7.61 1.30 -6.76
C HIS A 49 7.22 2.24 -7.91
N HIS A 50 6.18 3.04 -7.69
CA HIS A 50 5.64 4.02 -8.61
C HIS A 50 5.21 5.29 -7.87
N PRO A 51 5.30 6.48 -8.51
CA PRO A 51 4.69 7.69 -7.98
C PRO A 51 3.17 7.53 -7.88
N LEU A 52 2.55 8.26 -6.96
CA LEU A 52 1.10 8.20 -6.75
C LEU A 52 0.31 8.52 -8.04
N THR A 53 0.85 9.40 -8.88
CA THR A 53 0.25 9.80 -10.17
C THR A 53 0.26 8.70 -11.23
N ALA A 54 1.10 7.66 -11.06
CA ALA A 54 1.18 6.52 -11.99
C ALA A 54 0.41 5.29 -11.49
N ILE A 55 -0.18 5.36 -10.30
CA ILE A 55 -0.93 4.24 -9.71
C ILE A 55 -2.37 4.30 -10.16
N SER A 56 -2.80 3.22 -10.79
CA SER A 56 -4.19 3.00 -11.17
C SER A 56 -4.93 2.14 -10.14
N ASP A 57 -6.25 2.25 -10.12
CA ASP A 57 -7.10 1.40 -9.29
C ASP A 57 -6.92 -0.09 -9.62
N GLU A 58 -6.64 -0.45 -10.88
CA GLU A 58 -6.34 -1.84 -11.29
C GLU A 58 -5.06 -2.37 -10.63
N MET A 59 -4.00 -1.56 -10.60
CA MET A 59 -2.73 -1.93 -9.96
C MET A 59 -2.92 -2.18 -8.47
N VAL A 60 -3.67 -1.31 -7.79
CA VAL A 60 -4.01 -1.50 -6.37
C VAL A 60 -4.86 -2.75 -6.18
N THR A 61 -5.85 -2.96 -7.04
CA THR A 61 -6.73 -4.13 -6.97
C THR A 61 -5.94 -5.43 -7.08
N ARG A 62 -5.04 -5.49 -8.06
CA ARG A 62 -4.18 -6.66 -8.26
C ARG A 62 -3.25 -6.88 -7.07
N LEU A 63 -2.57 -5.84 -6.58
CA LEU A 63 -1.67 -5.92 -5.44
C LEU A 63 -2.36 -6.49 -4.19
N LEU A 64 -3.55 -5.98 -3.85
CA LEU A 64 -4.30 -6.40 -2.67
C LEU A 64 -4.91 -7.80 -2.84
N THR A 65 -5.16 -8.23 -4.07
CA THR A 65 -5.68 -9.58 -4.35
C THR A 65 -4.56 -10.62 -4.32
N ASP A 66 -3.40 -10.31 -4.90
CA ASP A 66 -2.24 -11.21 -4.96
C ASP A 66 -1.53 -11.31 -3.59
N ASN A 67 -1.58 -10.25 -2.78
CA ASN A 67 -0.99 -10.23 -1.45
C ASN A 67 -1.95 -9.55 -0.44
N PRO A 68 -2.96 -10.24 0.09
CA PRO A 68 -3.95 -9.62 0.99
C PRO A 68 -3.43 -9.32 2.39
N ASP A 69 -2.29 -9.91 2.80
CA ASP A 69 -1.73 -9.77 4.14
C ASP A 69 -0.73 -8.59 4.24
N GLY A 70 -0.17 -8.15 3.12
CA GLY A 70 0.82 -7.08 3.08
C GLY A 70 2.25 -7.58 2.89
N ASP A 71 3.17 -6.65 2.66
CA ASP A 71 4.60 -6.90 2.67
C ASP A 71 5.01 -7.48 4.04
N PRO A 72 5.91 -8.48 4.10
CA PRO A 72 6.45 -8.94 5.37
C PRO A 72 6.97 -7.73 6.15
N HIS A 73 6.58 -7.66 7.42
CA HIS A 73 6.96 -6.56 8.31
C HIS A 73 8.49 -6.61 8.50
N ASP A 74 9.23 -5.86 7.69
CA ASP A 74 10.65 -5.65 7.86
C ASP A 74 10.86 -4.89 9.18
N ASN A 75 11.13 -5.65 10.23
CA ASN A 75 11.56 -5.18 11.55
C ASN A 75 13.10 -5.12 11.53
N SER A 76 13.65 -4.25 10.68
CA SER A 76 15.10 -3.94 10.67
C SER A 76 15.37 -2.64 11.43
#